data_AF-A0A965EKW0-F1
#
_entry.id   AF-A0A965EKW0-F1
#
_cell.length_a   1.000
_cell.length_b   1.000
_cell.length_c   1.000
_cell.angle_alpha   90.00
_cell.angle_beta   90.00
_cell.angle_gamma   90.00
#
_symmetry.space_group_name_H-M   'P 1'
#
loop_
_entity.id
_entity.type
_entity.pdbx_description
1 polymer ?
#
loop_
_entity_poly.entity_id
_entity_poly.type
_entity_poly.pdbx_seq_one_letter_code
_entity_poly.pdbx_strand_id
1 'polypeptide(L)'
;MKAKAKIFREIAYVEVKDLPQEQQTLLKHFKEADYIKILIDDKVVGPCLQYKQYEAWYNSFRLPQLKQEAKIHSRPVEELMVNRA
;
A
#
# COMPACT_ATOMS: atom_id res chain seq x y z
N MET A 1 -0.52 -7.05 -0.38
CA MET A 1 0.52 -7.34 -1.42
C MET A 1 0.82 -6.06 -2.20
N LYS A 2 2.10 -5.76 -2.51
CA LYS A 2 2.46 -4.58 -3.32
C LYS A 2 2.21 -4.83 -4.81
N ALA A 3 1.60 -3.88 -5.51
CA ALA A 3 1.36 -3.97 -6.94
C ALA A 3 2.63 -3.70 -7.75
N LYS A 4 2.73 -4.32 -8.94
CA LYS A 4 3.80 -4.04 -9.91
C LYS A 4 3.47 -2.79 -10.71
N ALA A 5 4.49 -2.04 -11.09
CA ALA A 5 4.34 -0.89 -11.97
C ALA A 5 3.96 -1.33 -13.39
N LYS A 6 3.06 -0.59 -14.03
CA LYS A 6 2.92 -0.54 -15.49
C LYS A 6 3.78 0.61 -16.00
N ILE A 7 4.32 0.47 -17.22
CA ILE A 7 5.16 1.50 -17.85
C ILE A 7 4.51 1.90 -19.17
N PHE A 8 4.28 3.19 -19.36
CA PHE A 8 3.85 3.75 -20.63
C PHE A 8 4.61 5.05 -20.90
N ARG A 9 5.38 5.11 -22.00
CA ARG A 9 6.21 6.28 -22.38
C ARG A 9 7.00 6.84 -21.19
N GLU A 10 7.78 5.98 -20.54
CA GLU A 10 8.61 6.32 -19.36
C GLU A 10 7.84 6.69 -18.08
N ILE A 11 6.51 6.75 -18.12
CA ILE A 11 5.68 6.95 -16.94
C ILE A 11 5.42 5.59 -16.30
N ALA A 12 5.97 5.39 -15.10
CA ALA A 12 5.63 4.27 -14.24
C ALA A 12 4.36 4.59 -13.44
N TYR A 13 3.33 3.76 -13.54
CA TYR A 13 2.04 4.00 -12.89
C TYR A 13 1.37 2.70 -12.40
N VAL A 14 0.37 2.84 -11.55
CA VAL A 14 -0.60 1.79 -11.22
C VAL A 14 -2.01 2.33 -11.45
N GLU A 15 -2.90 1.49 -11.96
CA GLU A 15 -4.32 1.81 -12.06
C GLU A 15 -5.02 1.35 -10.79
N VAL A 16 -5.88 2.19 -10.20
CA VAL A 16 -6.51 1.90 -8.91
C VAL A 16 -7.31 0.60 -8.97
N LYS A 17 -8.00 0.33 -10.08
CA LYS A 17 -8.82 -0.88 -10.26
C LYS A 17 -8.02 -2.19 -10.22
N ASP A 18 -6.72 -2.12 -10.52
CA ASP A 18 -5.82 -3.29 -10.56
C ASP A 18 -5.14 -3.54 -9.20
N LEU A 19 -5.34 -2.65 -8.22
CA LEU A 19 -4.81 -2.84 -6.88
C LEU A 19 -5.64 -3.87 -6.11
N PRO A 20 -5.07 -4.54 -5.09
CA PRO A 20 -5.84 -5.35 -4.16
C PRO A 20 -7.00 -4.55 -3.54
N GLN A 21 -8.15 -5.20 -3.33
CA GLN A 21 -9.38 -4.52 -2.92
C GLN A 21 -9.26 -3.71 -1.61
N GLU A 22 -8.47 -4.21 -0.66
CA GLU A 22 -8.12 -3.47 0.55
C GLU A 22 -7.44 -2.12 0.24
N GLN A 23 -6.48 -2.11 -0.67
CA GLN A 23 -5.78 -0.89 -1.08
C GLN A 23 -6.70 0.06 -1.84
N GLN A 24 -7.60 -0.47 -2.67
CA GLN A 24 -8.60 0.36 -3.34
C GLN A 24 -9.47 1.11 -2.32
N THR A 25 -9.92 0.43 -1.27
CA THR A 25 -10.73 1.03 -0.20
C THR A 25 -9.93 2.09 0.57
N LEU A 26 -8.68 1.81 0.93
CA LEU A 26 -7.83 2.76 1.65
C LEU A 26 -7.53 4.02 0.82
N LEU A 27 -7.24 3.84 -0.47
CA LEU A 27 -6.98 4.96 -1.38
C LEU A 27 -8.21 5.84 -1.61
N LYS A 28 -9.43 5.29 -1.60
CA LYS A 28 -10.66 6.09 -1.66
C LYS A 28 -10.80 7.05 -0.47
N HIS A 29 -10.18 6.74 0.67
CA HIS A 29 -10.22 7.58 1.87
C HIS A 29 -8.98 8.48 1.98
N PHE A 30 -7.98 8.25 1.14
CA PHE A 30 -6.78 9.07 1.06
C PHE A 30 -7.04 10.30 0.18
N LYS A 31 -7.50 11.39 0.81
CA LYS A 31 -7.89 12.64 0.14
C LYS A 31 -6.76 13.35 -0.61
N GLU A 32 -5.51 13.05 -0.28
CA GLU A 32 -4.32 13.69 -0.84
C GLU A 32 -3.71 12.92 -2.03
N ALA A 33 -4.37 11.86 -2.51
CA ALA A 33 -3.89 11.16 -3.70
C ALA A 33 -4.10 12.02 -4.96
N ASP A 34 -3.00 12.39 -5.59
CA ASP A 34 -3.01 12.97 -6.93
C ASP A 34 -3.21 11.87 -7.98
N TYR A 35 -4.45 11.75 -8.45
CA TYR A 35 -4.78 10.80 -9.51
C TYR A 35 -4.53 11.41 -10.89
N ILE A 36 -3.89 10.63 -11.76
CA ILE A 36 -3.69 10.96 -13.17
C ILE A 36 -4.57 10.08 -14.07
N LYS A 37 -4.81 10.55 -15.29
CA LYS A 37 -5.39 9.76 -16.38
C LYS A 37 -4.37 9.71 -17.51
N ILE A 38 -4.21 8.54 -18.14
CA ILE A 38 -3.25 8.32 -19.21
C ILE A 38 -4.03 7.93 -20.46
N LEU A 39 -3.75 8.60 -21.59
CA LEU A 39 -4.30 8.22 -22.88
C LEU A 39 -3.39 7.15 -23.51
N ILE A 40 -3.89 5.92 -23.59
CA ILE A 40 -3.19 4.76 -24.15
C ILE A 40 -4.04 4.22 -25.29
N ASP A 41 -3.50 4.22 -26.53
CA ASP A 41 -4.18 3.71 -27.72
C ASP A 41 -5.63 4.22 -27.86
N ASP A 42 -5.78 5.55 -27.78
CA ASP A 42 -7.06 6.27 -27.82
C ASP A 42 -8.05 5.96 -26.68
N LYS A 43 -7.62 5.22 -25.65
CA LYS A 43 -8.40 4.93 -24.46
C LYS A 43 -7.86 5.68 -23.26
N VAL A 44 -8.76 6.38 -22.56
CA VAL A 44 -8.44 7.03 -21.29
C VAL A 44 -8.41 5.96 -20.20
N VAL A 45 -7.22 5.68 -19.68
CA VAL A 45 -6.98 4.78 -18.55
C VAL A 45 -6.89 5.59 -17.27
N GLY A 46 -7.66 5.22 -16.25
CA GLY A 46 -7.66 5.90 -14.95
C GLY A 46 -8.90 5.61 -14.10
N PRO A 47 -8.86 5.95 -12.80
CA PRO A 47 -7.82 6.74 -12.13
C PRO A 47 -6.53 5.95 -11.88
N CYS A 48 -5.39 6.60 -12.11
CA CYS A 48 -4.05 6.04 -11.92
C CYS A 48 -3.25 6.86 -10.88
N LEU A 49 -2.27 6.22 -10.25
CA LEU A 49 -1.25 6.88 -9.43
C LEU A 49 0.11 6.72 -10.11
N GLN A 50 0.97 7.73 -10.03
CA GLN A 50 2.37 7.52 -10.37
C GLN A 50 2.98 6.50 -9.40
N TYR A 51 3.82 5.60 -9.91
CA TYR A 51 4.31 4.48 -9.12
C TYR A 51 5.11 4.94 -7.90
N LYS A 52 5.87 6.03 -8.02
CA LYS A 52 6.61 6.64 -6.92
C LYS A 52 5.70 7.12 -5.78
N GLN A 53 4.56 7.73 -6.12
CA GLN A 53 3.58 8.18 -5.13
C GLN A 53 2.88 6.98 -4.48
N TYR A 54 2.47 5.99 -5.28
CA TYR A 54 1.92 4.73 -4.76
C TYR A 54 2.89 4.02 -3.81
N GLU A 55 4.17 3.95 -4.15
CA GLU A 55 5.20 3.32 -3.33
C GLU A 55 5.38 4.04 -2.00
N ALA A 56 5.44 5.37 -2.00
CA ALA A 56 5.54 6.17 -0.79
C ALA A 56 4.32 5.94 0.12
N TRP A 57 3.11 5.97 -0.44
CA TRP A 57 1.88 5.68 0.28
C TRP A 57 1.82 4.25 0.83
N TYR A 58 2.19 3.24 0.02
CA TYR A 58 2.17 1.85 0.43
C TYR A 58 3.12 1.59 1.59
N ASN A 59 4.31 2.20 1.54
CA ASN A 59 5.30 2.09 2.60
C ASN A 59 4.85 2.82 3.88
N SER A 60 4.22 4.00 3.76
CA SER A 60 3.72 4.75 4.92
C SER A 60 2.60 4.02 5.65
N PHE A 61 1.76 3.25 4.94
CA PHE A 61 0.73 2.40 5.53
C PHE A 61 1.29 1.11 6.15
N ARG A 62 2.31 0.50 5.54
CA ARG A 62 2.90 -0.76 6.04
C ARG A 62 3.76 -0.58 7.29
N LEU A 63 4.48 0.53 7.43
CA LEU A 63 5.38 0.77 8.55
C LEU A 63 4.67 0.76 9.93
N PRO A 64 3.48 1.38 10.09
CA PRO A 64 2.67 1.26 11.30
C PRO A 64 2.24 -0.18 11.60
N GLN A 65 1.84 -0.96 10.58
CA GLN A 65 1.40 -2.35 10.77
C GLN A 65 2.54 -3.25 11.27
N LEU A 66 3.73 -3.14 10.67
CA LEU A 66 4.92 -3.88 11.11
C LEU A 66 5.33 -3.54 12.56
N LYS A 67 5.17 -2.28 12.98
CA LYS A 67 5.43 -1.88 14.38
C LYS A 67 4.44 -2.48 15.37
N GLN A 68 3.19 -2.70 14.95
CA GLN A 68 2.18 -3.35 15.80
C GLN A 68 2.43 -4.86 15.89
N GLU A 69 2.73 -5.52 14.78
CA GLU A 69 3.09 -6.95 14.75
C GLU A 69 4.34 -7.24 15.58
N ALA A 70 5.38 -6.39 15.47
CA ALA A 70 6.60 -6.51 16.28
C ALA A 70 6.31 -6.37 17.79
N LYS A 71 5.43 -5.45 18.20
CA LYS A 71 5.02 -5.30 19.61
C LYS A 71 4.24 -6.52 20.13
N ILE A 72 3.45 -7.16 19.29
CA ILE A 72 2.67 -8.35 19.66
C ILE A 72 3.59 -9.57 19.83
N HIS A 73 4.62 -9.70 19.00
CA HIS A 73 5.59 -10.81 19.06
C HIS A 73 6.74 -10.59 20.03
N SER A 74 6.98 -9.36 20.52
CA SER A 74 8.00 -9.06 21.52
C SER A 74 7.50 -9.17 22.96
N ARG A 75 6.49 -10.01 23.27
CA ARG A 75 6.14 -10.26 24.67
C ARG A 75 7.37 -10.85 25.39
N PRO A 76 7.82 -10.25 26.50
CA PRO A 76 8.95 -10.78 27.26
C PRO A 76 8.64 -12.18 27.78
N VAL A 77 9.65 -13.04 27.84
CA VAL A 77 9.58 -14.43 28.34
C VAL A 77 9.17 -14.48 29.83
N GLU A 78 9.11 -13.34 30.54
CA GLU A 78 8.62 -13.24 31.91
C GLU A 78 7.19 -13.76 32.15
N GLU A 79 6.31 -13.82 31.14
CA GLU A 79 4.94 -14.37 31.31
C GLU A 79 4.89 -15.92 31.33
N LEU A 80 5.99 -16.63 31.03
CA LEU A 80 6.07 -18.10 31.08
C LEU A 80 6.57 -18.67 32.42
N MET A 81 6.98 -17.83 33.36
CA MET A 81 7.52 -18.27 34.67
C MET A 81 6.55 -18.14 35.85
N VAL A 82 5.33 -17.63 35.65
CA VAL A 82 4.28 -17.63 36.67
C VAL A 82 3.41 -18.88 36.50
N ASN A 83 3.96 -20.06 36.82
CA ASN A 83 3.21 -21.29 37.17
C ASN A 83 4.20 -22.39 37.60
N ARG A 84 5.03 -22.09 38.61
CA ARG A 84 5.67 -23.11 39.46
C ARG A 84 5.77 -22.55 40.88
N ALA A 85 4.66 -22.63 41.60
CA ALA A 85 4.62 -22.58 43.06
C ALA A 85 3.69 -23.70 43.52
#